data_AF-A0A3D1RNR3-F1
#
_entry.id   AF-A0A3D1RNR3-F1
#
_cell.length_a   1.000
_cell.length_b   1.000
_cell.length_c   1.000
_cell.angle_alpha   90.00
_cell.angle_beta   90.00
_cell.angle_gamma   90.00
#
_symmetry.space_group_name_H-M   'P 1'
#
loop_
_entity.id
_entity.type
_entity.pdbx_description
1 polymer ?
#
loop_
_entity_poly.entity_id
_entity_poly.type
_entity_poly.pdbx_seq_one_letter_code
_entity_poly.pdbx_strand_id
1 'polypeptide(L)'
;VNSGVKRSRAVVLDNPFGKASSDHVLDPVFFIAGQLGFQIIALTALAEGKFVREYFPIVYSCRLRPSTNPDKYLMVTDQEIRHAYFQDHDPEALRRLGEHKQIELF
;
A
#
# COMPACT_ATOMS: atom_id res chain seq x y z
N VAL A 1 8.47 -28.46 -14.11
CA VAL A 1 8.23 -27.10 -13.58
C VAL A 1 7.21 -27.24 -12.46
N ASN A 2 7.57 -26.89 -11.22
CA ASN A 2 6.72 -27.12 -10.05
C ASN A 2 5.49 -26.19 -10.12
N SER A 3 4.33 -26.74 -10.44
CA SER A 3 3.09 -26.02 -10.78
C SER A 3 2.32 -25.47 -9.57
N GLY A 4 2.84 -25.64 -8.35
CA GLY A 4 2.14 -25.30 -7.10
C GLY A 4 2.50 -23.96 -6.45
N VAL A 5 3.54 -23.25 -6.91
CA VAL A 5 3.95 -21.97 -6.28
C VAL A 5 3.38 -20.80 -7.08
N LYS A 6 2.35 -20.12 -6.53
CA LYS A 6 1.81 -18.87 -7.08
C LYS A 6 2.96 -17.86 -7.14
N ARG A 7 3.34 -17.44 -8.35
CA ARG A 7 4.48 -16.53 -8.56
C ARG A 7 4.06 -15.11 -8.21
N SER A 8 4.34 -14.70 -6.97
CA SER A 8 4.10 -13.32 -6.52
C SER A 8 5.18 -12.40 -7.08
N ARG A 9 4.77 -11.41 -7.89
CA ARG A 9 5.65 -10.35 -8.38
C ARG A 9 5.19 -9.03 -7.78
N ALA A 10 6.13 -8.27 -7.24
CA ALA A 10 5.87 -6.94 -6.71
C ALA A 10 6.91 -5.96 -7.24
N VAL A 11 6.48 -4.74 -7.51
CA VAL A 11 7.32 -3.59 -7.82
C VAL A 11 7.19 -2.62 -6.65
N VAL A 12 8.32 -2.31 -6.02
CA VAL A 12 8.40 -1.33 -4.94
C VAL A 12 8.91 -0.03 -5.53
N LEU A 13 8.17 1.05 -5.30
CA LEU A 13 8.43 2.37 -5.87
C LEU A 13 8.63 3.38 -4.74
N ASP A 14 9.78 4.06 -4.73
CA ASP A 14 10.05 5.17 -3.82
C ASP A 14 9.58 6.48 -4.45
N ASN A 15 8.62 7.14 -3.79
CA ASN A 15 7.95 8.37 -4.19
C ASN A 15 7.57 8.42 -5.69
N PRO A 16 6.82 7.43 -6.21
CA PRO A 16 6.46 7.40 -7.64
C PRO A 16 5.51 8.53 -8.06
N PHE A 17 4.93 9.25 -7.10
CA PHE A 17 3.96 10.31 -7.34
C PHE A 17 4.58 11.68 -7.07
N GLY A 18 4.59 12.54 -8.08
CA GLY A 18 4.94 13.96 -7.99
C GLY A 18 3.79 14.88 -8.34
N LYS A 19 4.08 16.19 -8.49
CA LYS A 19 3.09 17.23 -8.84
C LYS A 19 2.36 17.01 -10.17
N ALA A 20 2.87 16.12 -11.03
CA ALA A 20 2.32 15.80 -12.34
C ALA A 20 1.56 14.46 -12.40
N SER A 21 1.29 13.83 -11.25
CA SER A 21 0.58 12.54 -11.17
C SER A 21 -0.92 12.73 -11.38
N SER A 22 -1.31 13.18 -12.58
CA SER A 22 -2.71 13.25 -12.99
C SER A 22 -3.26 11.84 -13.26
N ASP A 23 -4.58 11.65 -13.12
CA ASP A 23 -5.30 10.40 -13.41
C ASP A 23 -4.86 9.75 -14.74
N HIS A 24 -4.62 10.57 -15.78
CA HIS A 24 -4.15 10.13 -17.10
C HIS A 24 -2.80 9.39 -17.13
N VAL A 25 -1.97 9.53 -16.10
CA VAL A 25 -0.65 8.87 -16.00
C VAL A 25 -0.78 7.56 -15.22
N LEU A 26 -1.69 7.49 -14.25
CA LEU A 26 -1.84 6.32 -13.38
C LEU A 26 -2.64 5.20 -14.07
N ASP A 27 -3.67 5.54 -14.84
CA ASP A 27 -4.48 4.54 -15.56
C ASP A 27 -3.63 3.57 -16.41
N PRO A 28 -2.69 4.03 -17.27
CA PRO A 28 -1.82 3.13 -18.01
C PRO A 28 -0.91 2.27 -17.12
N VAL A 29 -0.41 2.84 -16.02
CA VAL A 29 0.49 2.12 -15.09
C VAL A 29 -0.23 0.96 -14.44
N PHE A 30 -1.43 1.20 -13.89
CA PHE A 30 -2.24 0.15 -13.27
C PHE A 30 -2.79 -0.85 -14.28
N PHE A 31 -3.11 -0.41 -15.50
CA PHE A 31 -3.45 -1.31 -16.59
C PHE A 31 -2.31 -2.30 -16.90
N ILE A 32 -1.08 -1.79 -17.05
CA ILE A 32 0.10 -2.63 -17.29
C ILE A 32 0.35 -3.59 -16.13
N ALA A 33 0.21 -3.12 -14.88
CA ALA A 33 0.35 -3.96 -13.69
C ALA A 33 -0.66 -5.12 -13.68
N GLY A 34 -1.91 -4.86 -14.08
CA GLY A 34 -2.95 -5.88 -14.24
C GLY A 34 -2.61 -6.89 -15.33
N GLN A 35 -2.21 -6.43 -16.52
CA GLN A 35 -1.86 -7.31 -17.65
C GLN A 35 -0.64 -8.18 -17.36
N LEU A 36 0.38 -7.60 -16.72
CA LEU A 36 1.61 -8.30 -16.39
C LEU A 36 1.53 -9.05 -15.08
N GLY A 37 0.48 -8.90 -14.28
CA GLY A 37 0.25 -9.62 -13.04
C GLY A 37 1.34 -9.39 -11.99
N PHE A 38 1.59 -8.12 -11.64
CA PHE A 38 2.43 -7.72 -10.51
C PHE A 38 1.72 -6.72 -9.62
N GLN A 39 2.06 -6.73 -8.33
CA GLN A 39 1.56 -5.79 -7.32
C GLN A 39 2.44 -4.54 -7.27
N ILE A 40 1.86 -3.38 -6.99
CA ILE A 40 2.59 -2.13 -6.78
C ILE A 40 2.57 -1.79 -5.30
N ILE A 41 3.75 -1.54 -4.73
CA ILE A 41 3.92 -1.01 -3.38
C ILE A 41 4.59 0.36 -3.51
N ALA A 42 3.84 1.42 -3.26
CA ALA A 42 4.33 2.79 -3.34
C ALA A 42 4.67 3.32 -1.94
N LEU A 43 5.91 3.76 -1.74
CA LEU A 43 6.35 4.47 -0.55
C LEU A 43 6.29 5.96 -0.86
N THR A 44 5.35 6.71 -0.28
CA THR A 44 5.17 8.12 -0.64
C THR A 44 4.84 9.00 0.55
N ALA A 45 5.35 10.24 0.54
CA ALA A 45 4.92 11.29 1.46
C ALA A 45 3.53 11.87 1.09
N LEU A 46 3.01 11.53 -0.09
CA LEU A 46 1.74 12.03 -0.58
C LEU A 46 0.58 11.27 0.07
N ALA A 47 0.13 11.75 1.23
CA ALA A 47 -0.95 11.14 2.00
C ALA A 47 -2.36 11.60 1.56
N GLU A 48 -2.45 12.68 0.78
CA GLU A 48 -3.72 13.34 0.47
C GLU A 48 -3.92 13.53 -1.04
N GLY A 49 -5.11 13.14 -1.50
CA GLY A 49 -5.53 13.22 -2.90
C GLY A 49 -6.60 12.18 -3.22
N LYS A 50 -7.57 12.55 -4.07
CA LYS A 50 -8.64 11.65 -4.53
C LYS A 50 -8.06 10.37 -5.15
N PHE A 51 -6.97 10.48 -5.91
CA PHE A 51 -6.33 9.40 -6.65
C PHE A 51 -5.67 8.31 -5.78
N VAL A 52 -4.98 8.65 -4.67
CA VAL A 52 -4.32 7.62 -3.82
C VAL A 52 -5.36 6.60 -3.36
N ARG A 53 -6.53 7.08 -2.94
CA ARG A 53 -7.62 6.23 -2.46
C ARG A 53 -8.38 5.50 -3.56
N GLU A 54 -8.23 5.91 -4.82
CA GLU A 54 -8.87 5.27 -5.97
C GLU A 54 -8.04 4.11 -6.53
N TYR A 55 -6.71 4.26 -6.56
CA TYR A 55 -5.82 3.22 -7.10
C TYR A 55 -5.25 2.28 -6.03
N PHE A 56 -5.13 2.73 -4.78
CA PHE A 56 -4.60 1.91 -3.68
C PHE A 56 -5.71 1.49 -2.72
N PRO A 57 -6.10 0.20 -2.70
CA PRO A 57 -7.10 -0.32 -1.77
C PRO A 57 -6.61 -0.37 -0.32
N ILE A 58 -5.28 -0.37 -0.12
CA ILE A 58 -4.63 -0.45 1.19
C ILE A 58 -3.68 0.73 1.31
N VAL A 59 -3.86 1.53 2.35
CA VAL A 59 -3.00 2.69 2.63
C VAL A 59 -2.48 2.57 4.07
N TYR A 60 -1.16 2.52 4.20
CA TYR A 60 -0.48 2.61 5.49
C TYR A 60 0.01 4.05 5.69
N SER A 61 -0.46 4.69 6.75
CA SER A 61 -0.07 6.04 7.13
C SER A 61 0.94 5.99 8.26
N CYS A 62 2.14 6.49 8.01
CA CYS A 62 3.15 6.72 9.02
C CYS A 62 3.10 8.19 9.45
N ARG A 63 2.56 8.46 10.64
CA ARG A 63 2.45 9.83 11.18
C ARG A 63 3.34 9.98 12.40
N LEU A 64 4.04 11.11 12.50
CA LEU A 64 4.81 11.45 13.70
C LEU A 64 3.90 12.18 14.69
N ARG A 65 3.94 11.78 15.96
CA ARG A 65 3.34 12.54 17.08
C ARG A 65 4.42 12.99 18.06
N PRO A 66 4.27 14.16 18.72
CA PRO A 66 5.20 14.57 19.77
C PRO A 66 5.24 13.56 20.91
N SER A 67 6.42 13.31 21.48
CA SER A 67 6.54 12.54 22.72
C SER A 67 6.48 13.46 23.95
N THR A 68 6.63 12.89 25.15
CA THR A 68 6.82 13.66 26.39
C THR A 68 8.14 14.45 26.41
N ASN A 69 9.11 14.09 25.56
CA ASN A 69 10.33 14.86 25.32
C ASN A 69 10.17 15.69 24.03
N PRO A 70 10.38 17.03 24.07
CA PRO A 70 10.23 17.92 22.91
C PRO A 70 11.10 17.55 21.71
N ASP A 71 12.26 16.91 21.94
CA ASP A 71 13.21 16.56 20.89
C ASP A 71 12.97 15.16 20.30
N LYS A 72 11.89 14.48 20.73
CA LYS A 72 11.57 13.12 20.30
C LYS A 72 10.17 13.04 19.76
N TYR A 73 10.05 12.41 18.59
CA TYR A 73 8.78 12.08 17.96
C TYR A 73 8.58 10.57 18.02
N LEU A 74 7.33 10.17 18.27
CA LEU A 74 6.91 8.78 18.21
C LEU A 74 6.22 8.54 16.88
N MET A 75 6.59 7.44 16.21
CA MET A 75 5.88 6.99 15.03
C MET A 75 4.54 6.38 15.45
N VAL A 76 3.46 6.82 14.80
CA VAL A 76 2.14 6.22 14.86
C VAL A 76 1.85 5.65 13.49
N THR A 77 1.59 4.36 13.46
CA THR A 77 1.15 3.67 12.25
C THR A 77 -0.37 3.58 12.28
N ASP A 78 -1.02 4.05 11.23
CA ASP A 78 -2.44 3.89 10.98
C ASP A 78 -2.66 3.13 9.67
N GLN A 79 -3.67 2.27 9.59
CA GLN A 79 -3.94 1.42 8.43
C GLN A 79 -5.39 1.60 7.99
N GLU A 80 -5.58 1.99 6.73
CA GLU A 80 -6.88 2.05 6.07
C GLU A 80 -6.98 0.92 5.04
N ILE A 81 -8.03 0.09 5.15
CA ILE A 81 -8.33 -0.98 4.18
C ILE A 81 -9.69 -0.70 3.53
N ARG A 82 -9.74 -0.59 2.20
CA ARG A 82 -10.97 -0.40 1.42
C ARG A 82 -11.36 -1.70 0.73
N HIS A 83 -12.17 -2.50 1.42
CA HIS A 83 -12.59 -3.84 0.97
C HIS A 83 -13.30 -3.88 -0.40
N ALA A 84 -13.91 -2.78 -0.84
CA ALA A 84 -14.62 -2.71 -2.12
C ALA A 84 -13.73 -2.84 -3.37
N TYR A 85 -12.40 -2.76 -3.23
CA TYR A 85 -11.45 -2.71 -4.36
C TYR A 85 -10.42 -3.86 -4.35
N PHE A 86 -10.69 -4.95 -3.63
CA PHE A 86 -9.86 -6.17 -3.72
C PHE A 86 -10.22 -6.95 -4.99
N GLN A 87 -9.39 -6.81 -6.02
CA GLN A 87 -9.59 -7.42 -7.34
C GLN A 87 -9.12 -8.87 -7.42
N ASP A 88 -8.38 -9.32 -6.42
CA ASP A 88 -7.73 -10.61 -6.33
C ASP A 88 -8.68 -11.77 -5.94
N HIS A 89 -9.93 -11.45 -5.53
CA HIS A 89 -10.96 -12.43 -5.14
C HIS A 89 -10.43 -13.56 -4.22
N ASP A 90 -9.45 -13.23 -3.38
CA ASP A 90 -8.71 -14.16 -2.53
C ASP A 90 -9.05 -13.89 -1.05
N PRO A 91 -10.09 -14.55 -0.50
CA PRO A 91 -10.56 -14.27 0.85
C PRO A 91 -9.52 -14.60 1.94
N GLU A 92 -8.58 -15.53 1.67
CA GLU A 92 -7.50 -15.84 2.61
C GLU A 92 -6.45 -14.71 2.68
N ALA A 93 -6.21 -13.98 1.58
CA ALA A 93 -5.34 -12.82 1.59
C ALA A 93 -5.93 -11.67 2.44
N LEU A 94 -7.23 -11.46 2.36
CA LEU A 94 -7.97 -10.50 3.21
C LEU A 94 -7.87 -10.86 4.70
N ARG A 95 -8.02 -12.15 5.04
CA ARG A 95 -7.90 -12.62 6.42
C ARG A 95 -6.52 -12.30 7.02
N ARG A 96 -5.45 -12.48 6.24
CA ARG A 96 -4.07 -12.15 6.67
C ARG A 96 -3.85 -10.66 6.91
N LEU A 97 -4.49 -9.79 6.14
CA LEU A 97 -4.39 -8.33 6.33
C LEU A 97 -4.99 -7.85 7.65
N GLY A 98 -5.99 -8.56 8.20
CA GLY A 98 -6.61 -8.25 9.49
C GLY A 98 -5.88 -8.81 10.70
N GLU A 99 -4.98 -9.78 10.52
CA GLU A 99 -4.31 -10.52 11.60
C GLU A 99 -2.81 -10.25 11.67
N HIS A 100 -2.41 -9.00 11.88
CA HIS A 100 -1.05 -8.69 12.33
C HIS A 100 -1.08 -7.63 13.44
N LYS A 101 -1.35 -8.06 14.68
CA LYS A 101 -0.76 -7.37 15.82
C LYS A 101 0.75 -7.49 15.63
N GLN A 102 1.43 -6.34 15.52
CA GLN A 102 2.88 -6.28 15.54
C GLN A 102 3.37 -7.19 16.67
N ILE A 103 4.24 -8.15 16.34
CA ILE A 103 4.92 -8.94 17.37
C ILE A 103 5.66 -7.89 18.21
N GLU A 104 5.29 -7.77 19.48
CA GLU A 104 6.03 -6.93 20.41
C GLU A 104 7.47 -7.43 20.39
N LEU A 105 8.38 -6.62 19.84
CA LEU A 105 9.79 -6.82 20.09
C LEU A 105 10.02 -6.37 21.53
N PHE A 106 9.95 -7.37 22.42
CA PHE A 106 10.17 -7.35 23.87
C PHE A 106 9.03 -6.79 24.73
#